data_AF-A0A1A6HFG0-F1
#
_entry.id   AF-A0A1A6HFG0-F1
#
_cell.length_a   1.000
_cell.length_b   1.000
_cell.length_c   1.000
_cell.angle_alpha   90.00
_cell.angle_beta   90.00
_cell.angle_gamma   90.00
#
_symmetry.space_group_name_H-M   'P 1'
#
loop_
_entity.id
_entity.type
_entity.pdbx_description
1 polymer ?
#
loop_
_entity_poly.entity_id
_entity_poly.type
_entity_poly.pdbx_seq_one_letter_code
_entity_poly.pdbx_strand_id
1 'polypeptide(L)'
;MRRHLDPEVACLAKEVRTEWKTFFEKHLDRPSIEVRSDPKTESFRKNAQKLLSEALELKMDHLLVENIERETFHLCSRLINGPYRRTVRALVFTLKHRAEIREQVKSGALPVGTFVQTHKK
;
A
#
# COMPACT_ATOMS: atom_id res chain seq x y z
N MET A 1 24.04 -16.26 28.61
CA MET A 1 23.83 -17.43 27.74
C MET A 1 25.13 -18.12 27.33
N ARG A 2 26.00 -17.56 26.47
CA ARG A 2 27.25 -18.27 26.02
C ARG A 2 28.35 -18.46 27.08
N ARG A 3 28.27 -17.72 28.18
CA ARG A 3 29.12 -17.85 29.38
C ARG A 3 28.27 -18.27 30.59
N HIS A 4 27.22 -19.04 30.35
CA HIS A 4 26.36 -19.53 31.42
C HIS A 4 27.13 -20.53 32.29
N LEU A 5 26.77 -20.61 33.57
CA LEU A 5 27.43 -21.49 34.54
C LEU A 5 27.13 -22.96 34.24
N ASP A 6 25.91 -23.24 33.78
CA ASP A 6 25.55 -24.55 33.21
C ASP A 6 26.27 -24.76 31.87
N PRO A 7 27.13 -25.78 31.76
CA PRO A 7 27.91 -26.08 30.56
C PRO A 7 27.02 -26.49 29.38
N GLU A 8 25.87 -27.13 29.60
CA GLU A 8 24.96 -27.56 28.54
C GLU A 8 24.29 -26.34 27.89
N VAL A 9 23.77 -25.43 28.72
CA VAL A 9 23.20 -24.15 28.27
C VAL A 9 24.25 -23.30 27.56
N ALA A 10 25.49 -23.30 28.04
CA ALA A 10 26.58 -22.55 27.42
C ALA A 10 26.98 -23.14 26.05
N CYS A 11 26.93 -24.48 25.90
CA CYS A 11 27.21 -25.17 24.64
C CYS A 11 26.13 -24.87 23.59
N LEU A 12 24.87 -25.11 23.93
CA LEU A 12 23.72 -24.83 23.06
C LEU A 12 23.68 -23.36 22.60
N ALA A 13 23.95 -22.43 23.52
CA ALA A 13 24.00 -21.01 23.17
C ALA A 13 25.16 -20.64 22.23
N LYS A 14 26.25 -21.41 22.22
CA LYS A 14 27.36 -21.24 21.26
C LYS A 14 26.95 -21.76 19.89
N GLU A 15 26.34 -22.94 19.84
CA GLU A 15 25.85 -23.58 18.61
C GLU A 15 24.84 -22.70 17.88
N VAL A 16 23.78 -22.26 18.56
CA VAL A 16 22.78 -21.35 17.99
C VAL A 16 23.45 -20.07 17.46
N ARG A 17 24.42 -19.51 18.19
CA ARG A 17 25.13 -18.31 17.73
C ARG A 17 25.94 -18.58 16.46
N THR A 18 26.60 -19.73 16.37
CA THR A 18 27.37 -20.11 15.17
C THR A 18 26.45 -20.36 13.98
N GLU A 19 25.30 -21.01 14.19
CA GLU A 19 24.28 -21.19 13.16
C GLU A 19 23.75 -19.86 12.65
N TRP A 20 23.42 -18.93 13.53
CA TRP A 20 22.94 -17.61 13.13
C TRP A 20 24.02 -16.83 12.37
N LYS A 21 25.27 -16.86 12.85
CA LYS A 21 26.39 -16.18 12.18
C LYS A 21 26.61 -16.74 10.77
N THR A 22 26.67 -18.06 10.63
CA THR A 22 26.84 -18.73 9.33
C THR A 22 25.62 -18.55 8.42
N PHE A 23 24.42 -18.48 8.99
CA PHE A 23 23.21 -18.14 8.24
C PHE A 23 23.33 -16.74 7.63
N PHE A 24 23.66 -15.71 8.42
CA PHE A 24 23.86 -14.36 7.88
C PHE A 24 24.97 -14.31 6.83
N GLU A 25 26.14 -14.90 7.09
CA GLU A 25 27.26 -14.95 6.14
C GLU A 25 26.87 -15.58 4.80
N LYS A 26 26.11 -16.69 4.81
CA LYS A 26 25.60 -17.35 3.59
C LYS A 26 24.52 -16.56 2.86
N HIS A 27 23.94 -15.56 3.51
CA HIS A 27 22.78 -14.81 3.01
C HIS A 27 23.09 -13.33 2.76
N LEU A 28 24.35 -12.90 2.84
CA LEU A 28 24.76 -11.51 2.65
C LEU A 28 24.40 -10.98 1.26
N ASP A 29 24.56 -11.81 0.23
CA ASP A 29 24.31 -11.43 -1.17
C ASP A 29 22.83 -11.58 -1.58
N ARG A 30 21.94 -11.92 -0.64
CA ARG A 30 20.51 -12.01 -0.97
C ARG A 30 19.98 -10.60 -1.24
N PRO A 31 19.30 -10.37 -2.37
CA PRO A 31 18.66 -9.10 -2.60
C PRO A 31 17.64 -8.84 -1.48
N SER A 32 17.57 -7.59 -1.02
CA SER A 32 16.55 -7.15 -0.07
C SER A 32 15.18 -7.50 -0.63
N ILE A 33 14.36 -8.21 0.14
CA ILE A 33 13.01 -8.54 -0.30
C ILE A 33 12.24 -7.23 -0.45
N GLU A 34 11.90 -6.83 -1.68
CA GLU A 34 10.98 -5.73 -1.91
C GLU A 34 9.61 -6.19 -1.40
N VAL A 35 9.22 -5.75 -0.21
CA VAL A 35 7.87 -5.95 0.28
C VAL A 35 6.94 -5.01 -0.50
N ARG A 36 6.61 -5.40 -1.72
CA ARG A 36 5.35 -4.98 -2.35
C ARG A 36 4.24 -5.45 -1.40
N SER A 37 3.28 -4.59 -1.14
CA SER A 37 2.30 -4.76 -0.05
C SER A 37 1.74 -6.18 0.03
N ASP A 38 1.27 -6.61 1.21
CA ASP A 38 0.70 -7.95 1.34
C ASP A 38 -0.43 -8.18 0.30
N PRO A 39 -0.64 -9.43 -0.18
CA PRO A 39 -1.59 -9.71 -1.27
C PRO A 39 -3.01 -9.18 -1.01
N LYS A 40 -3.41 -9.11 0.26
CA LYS A 40 -4.72 -8.59 0.64
C LYS A 40 -4.77 -7.07 0.44
N THR A 41 -3.75 -6.32 0.87
CA THR A 41 -3.63 -4.89 0.57
C THR A 41 -3.64 -4.62 -0.94
N GLU A 42 -2.87 -5.38 -1.73
CA GLU A 42 -2.87 -5.21 -3.19
C GLU A 42 -4.26 -5.44 -3.80
N SER A 43 -4.98 -6.49 -3.38
CA SER A 43 -6.32 -6.78 -3.89
C SER A 43 -7.32 -5.66 -3.59
N PHE A 44 -7.25 -5.05 -2.40
CA PHE A 44 -8.10 -3.91 -2.04
C PHE A 44 -7.80 -2.66 -2.88
N ARG A 45 -6.51 -2.39 -3.14
CA ARG A 45 -6.10 -1.26 -3.97
C ARG A 45 -6.53 -1.45 -5.43
N LYS A 46 -6.35 -2.66 -5.98
CA LYS A 46 -6.86 -3.01 -7.33
C LYS A 46 -8.38 -2.88 -7.44
N ASN A 47 -9.13 -3.29 -6.41
CA ASN A 47 -10.58 -3.12 -6.40
C ASN A 47 -10.97 -1.63 -6.35
N ALA A 48 -10.28 -0.81 -5.55
CA ALA A 48 -10.50 0.64 -5.54
C ALA A 48 -10.23 1.28 -6.91
N GLN A 49 -9.14 0.89 -7.58
CA GLN A 49 -8.83 1.33 -8.95
C GLN A 49 -9.93 0.92 -9.93
N LYS A 50 -10.42 -0.32 -9.86
CA LYS A 50 -11.54 -0.79 -10.68
C LYS A 50 -12.79 0.07 -10.51
N LEU A 51 -13.19 0.37 -9.28
CA LEU A 51 -14.36 1.20 -9.00
C LEU A 51 -14.18 2.64 -9.51
N LEU A 52 -12.97 3.19 -9.39
CA LEU A 52 -12.63 4.51 -9.88
C LEU A 52 -12.59 4.56 -11.41
N SER A 53 -12.06 3.53 -12.07
CA SER A 53 -12.04 3.45 -13.54
C SER A 53 -13.45 3.35 -14.11
N GLU A 54 -14.33 2.57 -13.47
CA GLU A 54 -15.75 2.51 -13.84
C GLU A 54 -16.45 3.86 -13.65
N ALA A 55 -16.15 4.59 -12.58
CA ALA A 55 -16.74 5.91 -12.33
C ALA A 55 -16.24 7.00 -13.30
N LEU A 56 -14.98 6.89 -13.74
CA LEU A 56 -14.36 7.79 -14.72
C LEU A 56 -14.63 7.38 -16.16
N GLU A 57 -15.21 6.21 -16.41
CA GLU A 57 -15.38 5.64 -17.75
C GLU A 57 -14.02 5.49 -18.48
N LEU A 58 -12.97 5.10 -17.74
CA LEU A 58 -11.61 4.91 -18.22
C LEU A 58 -11.18 3.44 -18.09
N LYS A 59 -10.08 3.07 -18.74
CA LYS A 59 -9.44 1.77 -18.54
C LYS A 59 -8.85 1.68 -17.13
N MET A 60 -8.80 0.48 -16.54
CA MET A 60 -8.23 0.28 -15.20
C MET A 60 -6.78 0.76 -15.08
N ASP A 61 -5.97 0.49 -16.11
CA ASP A 61 -4.53 0.82 -16.12
C ASP A 61 -4.26 2.28 -16.53
N HIS A 62 -5.29 3.13 -16.51
CA HIS A 62 -5.14 4.54 -16.85
C HIS A 62 -4.43 5.28 -15.70
N LEU A 63 -3.39 6.05 -16.03
CA LEU A 63 -2.55 6.77 -15.06
C LEU A 63 -3.36 7.66 -14.09
N LEU A 64 -4.43 8.29 -14.58
CA LEU A 64 -5.33 9.10 -13.75
C LEU A 64 -6.02 8.30 -12.63
N VAL A 65 -6.46 7.08 -12.92
CA VAL A 65 -7.11 6.18 -11.95
C VAL A 65 -6.10 5.79 -10.88
N GLU A 66 -4.90 5.40 -11.30
CA GLU A 66 -3.81 5.05 -10.40
C GLU A 66 -3.41 6.24 -9.50
N ASN A 67 -3.30 7.43 -10.08
CA ASN A 67 -2.94 8.64 -9.33
C ASN A 67 -3.99 9.01 -8.28
N ILE A 68 -5.28 8.93 -8.61
CA ILE A 68 -6.36 9.22 -7.64
C ILE A 68 -6.34 8.21 -6.49
N GLU A 69 -6.19 6.92 -6.78
CA GLU A 69 -6.11 5.89 -5.74
C GLU A 69 -4.85 6.08 -4.88
N ARG A 70 -3.70 6.35 -5.50
CA ARG A 70 -2.42 6.55 -4.81
C ARG A 70 -2.46 7.77 -3.89
N GLU A 71 -3.00 8.89 -4.36
CA GLU A 71 -3.20 10.09 -3.51
C GLU A 71 -4.16 9.81 -2.36
N THR A 72 -5.24 9.07 -2.60
CA THR A 72 -6.18 8.66 -1.54
C THR A 72 -5.50 7.78 -0.50
N PHE A 73 -4.67 6.84 -0.94
CA PHE A 73 -3.89 5.97 -0.08
C PHE A 73 -2.87 6.76 0.77
N HIS A 74 -2.15 7.70 0.15
CA HIS A 74 -1.20 8.58 0.84
C HIS A 74 -1.89 9.46 1.88
N LEU A 75 -3.04 10.06 1.52
CA LEU A 75 -3.82 10.92 2.41
C LEU A 75 -4.40 10.15 3.62
N CYS A 76 -4.63 8.85 3.47
CA CYS A 76 -5.18 7.96 4.50
C CYS A 76 -4.11 7.16 5.26
N SER A 77 -2.92 7.75 5.43
CA SER A 77 -1.80 7.18 6.20
C SER A 77 -1.17 5.92 5.59
N ARG A 78 -1.32 5.69 4.29
CA ARG A 78 -0.76 4.52 3.57
C ARG A 78 -1.25 3.19 4.14
N LEU A 79 -2.51 3.15 4.59
CA LEU A 79 -3.15 1.96 5.15
C LEU A 79 -4.56 1.79 4.60
N ILE A 80 -4.97 0.54 4.39
CA ILE A 80 -6.35 0.18 4.00
C ILE A 80 -7.26 0.21 5.24
N ASN A 81 -7.48 1.40 5.77
CA ASN A 81 -8.27 1.65 6.98
C ASN A 81 -9.72 2.09 6.63
N GLY A 82 -10.53 2.33 7.68
CA GLY A 82 -11.89 2.85 7.53
C GLY A 82 -11.96 4.18 6.75
N PRO A 83 -11.13 5.19 7.07
CA PRO A 83 -11.01 6.44 6.30
C PRO A 83 -10.74 6.23 4.81
N TYR A 84 -9.78 5.38 4.44
CA TYR A 84 -9.49 5.03 3.05
C TYR A 84 -10.74 4.51 2.32
N ARG A 85 -11.41 3.50 2.90
CA ARG A 85 -12.61 2.91 2.29
C ARG A 85 -13.80 3.89 2.22
N ARG A 86 -13.93 4.81 3.17
CA ARG A 86 -14.97 5.85 3.14
C ARG A 86 -14.67 6.92 2.08
N THR A 87 -13.40 7.32 1.96
CA THR A 87 -12.96 8.31 0.98
C THR A 87 -13.08 7.77 -0.45
N VAL A 88 -12.60 6.54 -0.73
CA VAL A 88 -12.77 5.91 -2.04
C VAL A 88 -14.25 5.85 -2.46
N ARG A 89 -15.15 5.42 -1.56
CA ARG A 89 -16.59 5.40 -1.86
C ARG A 89 -17.15 6.80 -2.13
N ALA A 90 -16.72 7.81 -1.38
CA ALA A 90 -17.14 9.19 -1.60
C ALA A 90 -16.69 9.70 -2.98
N LEU A 91 -15.43 9.46 -3.35
CA LEU A 91 -14.90 9.82 -4.66
C LEU A 91 -15.65 9.13 -5.80
N VAL A 92 -15.85 7.81 -5.70
CA VAL A 92 -16.59 7.02 -6.70
C VAL A 92 -18.01 7.56 -6.85
N PHE A 93 -18.71 7.86 -5.75
CA PHE A 93 -20.06 8.39 -5.80
C PHE A 93 -20.11 9.79 -6.45
N THR A 94 -19.19 10.68 -6.09
CA THR A 94 -19.07 12.00 -6.72
C THR A 94 -18.84 11.87 -8.23
N LEU A 95 -17.91 11.02 -8.67
CA LEU A 95 -17.57 10.85 -10.08
C LEU A 95 -18.70 10.19 -10.89
N LYS A 96 -19.47 9.28 -10.27
CA LYS A 96 -20.63 8.65 -10.91
C LYS A 96 -21.80 9.60 -11.11
N HIS A 97 -22.04 10.51 -10.16
CA HIS A 97 -23.25 11.33 -10.14
C HIS A 97 -23.05 12.79 -10.54
N ARG A 98 -21.81 13.30 -10.56
CA ARG A 98 -21.50 14.68 -10.95
C ARG A 98 -20.60 14.70 -12.18
N ALA A 99 -21.24 14.73 -13.36
CA ALA A 99 -20.56 14.74 -14.64
C ALA A 99 -19.59 15.92 -14.80
N GLU A 100 -19.96 17.11 -14.31
CA GLU A 100 -19.09 18.30 -14.35
C GLU A 100 -17.75 18.07 -13.65
N ILE A 101 -17.78 17.53 -12.43
CA ILE A 101 -16.55 17.23 -11.67
C ILE A 101 -15.74 16.15 -12.37
N ARG A 102 -16.41 15.13 -12.91
CA ARG A 102 -15.74 14.07 -13.67
C ARG A 102 -14.97 14.63 -14.87
N GLU A 103 -15.59 15.51 -15.66
CA GLU A 103 -14.93 16.12 -16.81
C GLU A 103 -13.83 17.12 -16.41
N GLN A 104 -13.98 17.83 -15.30
CA GLN A 104 -12.91 18.68 -14.73
C GLN A 104 -11.69 17.86 -14.28
N VAL A 105 -11.92 16.67 -13.71
CA VAL A 105 -10.83 15.77 -13.30
C VAL A 105 -10.17 15.12 -14.51
N LYS A 106 -10.94 14.74 -15.55
CA LYS A 106 -10.39 14.20 -16.82
C LYS A 106 -9.57 15.24 -17.59
N SER A 107 -10.04 16.48 -17.67
CA SER A 107 -9.35 17.57 -18.36
C SER A 107 -8.16 18.14 -17.58
N GLY A 108 -8.00 17.77 -16.31
CA GLY A 108 -6.96 18.29 -15.43
C GLY A 108 -7.23 19.70 -14.88
N ALA A 109 -8.41 20.27 -15.15
CA ALA A 109 -8.83 21.56 -14.59
C ALA A 109 -8.95 21.51 -13.06
N LEU A 110 -9.31 20.35 -12.50
CA LEU A 110 -9.28 20.10 -11.06
C LEU A 110 -8.09 19.18 -10.71
N PRO A 111 -7.08 19.68 -9.96
CA PRO A 111 -5.96 18.85 -9.54
C PRO A 111 -6.41 17.68 -8.67
N VAL A 112 -5.82 16.50 -8.91
CA VAL A 112 -6.16 15.26 -8.19
C VAL A 112 -6.00 15.41 -6.68
N GLY A 113 -4.92 16.04 -6.21
CA GLY A 113 -4.68 16.26 -4.78
C GLY A 113 -5.79 17.07 -4.12
N THR A 114 -6.20 18.19 -4.73
CA THR A 114 -7.30 19.04 -4.24
C THR A 114 -8.63 18.29 -4.25
N PHE A 115 -8.92 17.56 -5.33
CA PHE A 115 -10.12 16.74 -5.46
C PHE A 115 -10.23 15.70 -4.34
N VAL A 116 -9.15 14.95 -4.10
CA VAL A 116 -9.10 13.90 -3.06
C VAL A 116 -9.21 14.51 -1.67
N GLN A 117 -8.51 15.63 -1.39
CA GLN A 117 -8.60 16.31 -0.10
C GLN A 117 -10.00 16.81 0.23
N THR A 118 -10.72 17.36 -0.76
CA THR A 118 -12.08 17.90 -0.59
C THR A 118 -13.08 16.80 -0.18
N HIS A 119 -12.82 15.56 -0.57
CA HIS A 119 -13.70 14.42 -0.33
C HIS A 119 -13.19 13.47 0.76
N LYS A 120 -12.13 13.84 1.49
CA LYS A 120 -11.59 13.06 2.61
C LYS A 120 -12.64 12.92 3.71
N LYS A 121 -12.83 11.70 4.20
CA LYS A 121 -13.75 11.38 5.30
C LYS A 121 -13.08 10.70 6.49
#